data_AF-A0A7X4YTK8-F1
#
_entry.id   AF-A0A7X4YTK8-F1
#
_cell.length_a   1.000
_cell.length_b   1.000
_cell.length_c   1.000
_cell.angle_alpha   90.00
_cell.angle_beta   90.00
_cell.angle_gamma   90.00
#
_symmetry.space_group_name_H-M   'P 1'
#
loop_
_entity.id
_entity.type
_entity.pdbx_description
1 polymer ?
#
loop_
_entity_poly.entity_id
_entity_poly.type
_entity_poly.pdbx_seq_one_letter_code
_entity_poly.pdbx_strand_id
1 'polypeptide(L)'
;MSVNTNVTYPRLTLYSEENYQGRSAIYRGNLGIVSLDAKLGGIESLRFYSTSSSATLVLFSRTGFKGYFRVFRGVTNLREIEDIVVYGGAESLLSSNAYLTLDQIRAIRNSGQLPDNYRRI
;
A
#
# COMPACT_ATOMS: atom_id res chain seq x y z
N MET A 1 -29.82 -8.54 16.93
CA MET A 1 -28.73 -9.37 16.38
C MET A 1 -27.58 -8.45 16.03
N SER A 2 -26.49 -8.47 16.80
CA SER A 2 -25.29 -7.70 16.43
C SER A 2 -24.49 -8.55 15.45
N VAL A 3 -24.48 -8.15 14.18
CA VAL A 3 -23.58 -8.76 13.20
C VAL A 3 -22.16 -8.35 13.57
N ASN A 4 -21.40 -9.28 14.13
CA ASN A 4 -19.99 -9.07 14.45
C ASN A 4 -19.19 -9.24 13.15
N THR A 5 -19.14 -8.21 12.31
CA THR A 5 -18.29 -8.20 11.13
C THR A 5 -16.85 -8.06 11.60
N ASN A 6 -16.10 -9.17 11.69
CA ASN A 6 -14.66 -9.11 11.92
C ASN A 6 -14.01 -8.37 10.73
N VAL A 7 -13.72 -7.08 10.92
CA VAL A 7 -13.08 -6.25 9.91
C VAL A 7 -11.60 -6.62 9.85
N THR A 8 -11.16 -7.16 8.70
CA THR A 8 -9.74 -7.42 8.46
C THR A 8 -8.99 -6.10 8.23
N TYR A 9 -7.92 -5.89 8.99
CA TYR A 9 -7.00 -4.76 8.86
C TYR A 9 -5.65 -5.20 8.26
N PRO A 10 -4.90 -4.27 7.63
CA PRO A 10 -5.24 -2.87 7.34
C PRO A 10 -6.34 -2.75 6.30
N ARG A 11 -6.99 -1.59 6.23
CA ARG A 11 -7.88 -1.17 5.14
C ARG A 11 -7.13 -0.16 4.28
N LEU A 12 -6.93 -0.51 3.02
CA LEU A 12 -6.33 0.36 2.01
C LEU A 12 -7.42 0.78 1.01
N THR A 13 -7.71 2.06 0.94
CA THR A 13 -8.58 2.64 -0.09
C THR A 13 -7.72 3.35 -1.11
N LEU A 14 -7.88 2.99 -2.38
CA LEU A 14 -7.18 3.58 -3.51
C LEU A 14 -8.15 4.39 -4.35
N TYR A 15 -7.64 5.45 -4.95
CA TYR A 15 -8.40 6.41 -5.74
C TYR A 15 -7.67 6.68 -7.04
N SER A 16 -8.41 6.76 -8.14
CA SER A 16 -7.84 7.02 -9.47
C SER A 16 -7.45 8.48 -9.71
N GLU A 17 -7.81 9.37 -8.80
CA GLU A 17 -7.52 10.80 -8.87
C GLU A 17 -6.96 11.29 -7.54
N GLU A 18 -6.32 12.45 -7.57
CA GLU A 18 -5.84 13.13 -6.38
C GLU A 18 -6.97 13.46 -5.40
N ASN A 19 -6.59 13.84 -4.19
CA ASN A 19 -7.50 14.35 -3.17
C ASN A 19 -8.66 13.39 -2.84
N TYR A 20 -8.43 12.09 -3.01
CA TYR A 20 -9.38 11.00 -2.73
C TYR A 20 -10.63 11.00 -3.62
N GLN A 21 -10.46 11.36 -4.90
CA GLN A 21 -11.55 11.49 -5.88
C GLN A 21 -11.54 10.36 -6.92
N GLY A 22 -12.44 10.45 -7.91
CA GLY A 22 -12.55 9.50 -8.99
C GLY A 22 -13.03 8.10 -8.58
N ARG A 23 -12.63 7.10 -9.37
CA ARG A 23 -12.94 5.69 -9.11
C ARG A 23 -12.17 5.22 -7.89
N SER A 24 -12.79 4.36 -7.08
CA SER A 24 -12.13 3.85 -5.88
C SER A 24 -12.33 2.35 -5.66
N ALA A 25 -11.38 1.76 -4.96
CA ALA A 25 -11.43 0.37 -4.50
C ALA A 25 -10.92 0.25 -3.07
N ILE A 26 -11.50 -0.68 -2.31
CA ILE A 26 -11.09 -0.96 -0.93
C ILE A 26 -10.51 -2.37 -0.85
N TYR A 27 -9.25 -2.46 -0.45
CA TYR A 27 -8.57 -3.69 -0.13
C TYR A 27 -8.38 -3.82 1.39
N ARG A 28 -8.37 -5.06 1.87
CA ARG A 28 -8.23 -5.38 3.29
C ARG A 28 -7.16 -6.47 3.48
N GLY A 29 -6.49 -6.42 4.62
CA GLY A 29 -5.44 -7.35 5.02
C GLY A 29 -4.05 -6.98 4.51
N ASN A 30 -3.09 -7.84 4.81
CA ASN A 30 -1.71 -7.70 4.32
C ASN A 30 -1.68 -7.94 2.82
N LEU A 31 -1.15 -7.00 2.06
CA LEU A 31 -1.19 -7.04 0.60
C LEU A 31 0.03 -6.38 -0.03
N GLY A 32 0.33 -6.81 -1.25
CA GLY A 32 1.23 -6.11 -2.16
C GLY A 32 0.56 -5.89 -3.50
N ILE A 33 0.51 -4.63 -3.96
CA ILE A 33 -0.01 -4.27 -5.28
C ILE A 33 1.17 -4.09 -6.22
N VAL A 34 1.25 -4.93 -7.25
CA VAL A 34 2.46 -5.04 -8.09
C VAL A 34 2.62 -3.91 -9.09
N SER A 35 1.52 -3.29 -9.50
CA SER A 35 1.49 -2.16 -10.44
C SER A 35 0.28 -1.30 -10.10
N LEU A 36 0.51 -0.03 -9.79
CA LEU A 36 -0.54 0.95 -9.52
C LEU A 36 -1.27 1.35 -10.81
N ASP A 37 -0.55 1.57 -11.90
CA ASP A 37 -1.15 1.90 -13.22
C ASP A 37 -2.11 0.84 -13.73
N ALA A 38 -1.83 -0.44 -13.43
CA ALA A 38 -2.71 -1.55 -13.78
C ALA A 38 -4.03 -1.56 -12.97
N LYS A 39 -4.20 -0.68 -11.98
CA LYS A 39 -5.39 -0.58 -11.13
C LYS A 39 -6.10 0.72 -11.39
N LEU A 40 -7.42 0.64 -11.58
CA LEU A 40 -8.30 1.81 -11.74
C LEU A 40 -7.83 2.82 -12.81
N GLY A 41 -7.01 2.39 -13.77
CA GLY A 41 -6.43 3.24 -14.82
C GLY A 41 -5.34 4.20 -14.34
N GLY A 42 -4.69 3.93 -13.20
CA GLY A 42 -3.79 4.85 -12.51
C GLY A 42 -4.29 5.09 -11.08
N ILE A 43 -3.39 5.06 -10.09
CA ILE A 43 -3.71 5.39 -8.70
C ILE A 43 -2.95 6.65 -8.31
N GLU A 44 -3.68 7.70 -7.96
CA GLU A 44 -3.11 9.01 -7.67
C GLU A 44 -3.18 9.37 -6.18
N SER A 45 -4.11 8.78 -5.42
CA SER A 45 -4.22 9.02 -3.99
C SER A 45 -4.70 7.79 -3.21
N LEU A 46 -4.41 7.75 -1.90
CA LEU A 46 -4.77 6.62 -1.06
C LEU A 46 -5.05 6.98 0.39
N ARG A 47 -5.83 6.13 1.05
CA ARG A 47 -6.00 6.12 2.51
C ARG A 47 -5.65 4.74 3.05
N PHE A 48 -4.67 4.71 3.96
CA PHE A 48 -4.22 3.54 4.67
C PHE A 48 -4.61 3.65 6.13
N TYR A 49 -5.48 2.75 6.58
CA TYR A 49 -5.97 2.70 7.95
C TYR A 49 -5.71 1.34 8.59
N SER A 50 -5.22 1.36 9.82
CA SER A 50 -5.11 0.18 10.67
C SER A 50 -5.39 0.58 12.12
N THR A 51 -5.87 -0.38 12.91
CA THR A 51 -5.94 -0.25 14.37
C THR A 51 -4.58 -0.43 15.05
N SER A 52 -3.59 -0.97 14.33
CA SER A 52 -2.21 -1.10 14.80
C SER A 52 -1.44 0.18 14.51
N SER A 53 -0.89 0.82 15.55
CA SER A 53 -0.01 1.97 15.42
C SER A 53 1.33 1.64 14.73
N SER A 54 1.69 0.35 14.68
CA SER A 54 2.91 -0.14 14.04
C SER A 54 2.70 -0.65 12.61
N ALA A 55 1.47 -0.55 12.09
CA ALA A 55 1.16 -0.91 10.72
C ALA A 55 2.07 -0.17 9.72
N THR A 56 2.42 -0.82 8.61
CA THR A 56 3.40 -0.32 7.66
C THR A 56 2.81 -0.21 6.26
N LEU A 57 2.91 0.97 5.68
CA LEU A 57 2.72 1.20 4.24
C LEU A 57 4.09 1.47 3.61
N VAL A 58 4.38 0.83 2.48
CA VAL A 58 5.60 1.06 1.72
C VAL A 58 5.22 1.38 0.29
N LEU A 59 5.73 2.49 -0.23
CA LEU A 59 5.61 2.89 -1.63
C LEU A 59 6.95 2.67 -2.32
N PHE A 60 6.92 2.07 -3.51
CA PHE A 60 8.09 1.73 -4.31
C PHE A 60 8.08 2.50 -5.62
N SER A 61 9.24 2.99 -6.05
CA SER A 61 9.40 3.78 -7.27
C SER A 61 9.31 2.97 -8.56
N ARG A 62 9.18 1.63 -8.48
CA ARG A 62 9.06 0.74 -9.64
C ARG A 62 8.05 -0.37 -9.37
N THR A 63 7.42 -0.87 -10.43
CA THR A 63 6.56 -2.06 -10.36
C THR A 63 7.26 -3.27 -9.72
N GLY A 64 6.47 -4.21 -9.19
CA GLY A 64 6.97 -5.46 -8.61
C GLY A 64 7.78 -5.27 -7.32
N PHE A 65 7.49 -4.21 -6.56
CA PHE A 65 8.16 -3.85 -5.30
C PHE A 65 9.64 -3.50 -5.49
N LYS A 66 10.00 -2.85 -6.61
CA LYS A 66 11.40 -2.54 -6.96
C LYS A 66 11.74 -1.06 -6.78
N GLY A 67 13.01 -0.73 -6.94
CA GLY A 67 13.49 0.66 -6.95
C GLY A 67 13.65 1.27 -5.55
N TYR A 68 13.59 2.59 -5.49
CA TYR A 68 13.60 3.32 -4.22
C TYR A 68 12.29 3.10 -3.48
N PHE A 69 12.29 3.22 -2.16
CA PHE A 69 11.07 3.08 -1.39
C PHE A 69 10.97 4.12 -0.29
N ARG A 70 9.72 4.46 0.04
CA ARG A 70 9.37 5.29 1.19
C ARG A 70 8.45 4.52 2.12
N VAL A 71 8.73 4.63 3.42
CA VAL A 71 8.02 3.89 4.47
C VAL A 71 7.19 4.84 5.30
N PHE A 72 5.94 4.48 5.54
CA PHE A 72 5.01 5.17 6.42
C PHE A 72 4.57 4.23 7.54
N ARG A 73 4.35 4.78 8.73
CA ARG A 73 3.97 4.04 9.94
C ARG A 73 2.61 4.52 10.43
N GLY A 74 1.77 3.59 10.86
CA GLY A 74 0.42 3.86 11.32
C GLY A 74 -0.49 4.39 10.22
N VAL A 75 -1.57 5.07 10.62
CA VAL A 75 -2.56 5.64 9.70
C VAL A 75 -1.89 6.67 8.79
N THR A 76 -2.07 6.51 7.48
CA THR A 76 -1.43 7.34 6.47
C THR A 76 -2.43 7.69 5.38
N ASN A 77 -2.60 8.98 5.09
CA ASN A 77 -3.45 9.45 4.00
C ASN A 77 -2.59 10.30 3.07
N LEU A 78 -2.55 9.91 1.79
CA LEU A 78 -1.73 10.53 0.77
C LEU A 78 -2.68 11.09 -0.27
N ARG A 79 -2.75 12.43 -0.34
CA ARG A 79 -3.63 13.14 -1.28
C ARG A 79 -3.14 13.08 -2.73
N GLU A 80 -1.86 12.78 -2.91
CA GLU A 80 -1.15 12.75 -4.18
C GLU A 80 0.07 11.83 -3.98
N ILE A 81 0.31 10.91 -4.90
CA ILE A 81 1.36 9.88 -4.78
C ILE A 81 2.57 10.18 -5.69
N GLU A 82 2.39 10.97 -6.75
CA GLU A 82 3.40 11.24 -7.78
C GLU A 82 4.69 11.87 -7.20
N ASP A 83 4.58 12.70 -6.16
CA ASP A 83 5.73 13.37 -5.53
C ASP A 83 6.31 12.65 -4.31
N ILE A 84 5.76 11.48 -3.95
CA ILE A 84 6.11 10.85 -2.68
C ILE A 84 7.43 10.09 -2.75
N VAL A 85 7.74 9.52 -3.91
CA VAL A 85 8.95 8.75 -4.17
C VAL A 85 9.75 9.45 -5.26
N VAL A 86 11.07 9.52 -5.08
CA VAL A 86 11.97 10.21 -6.00
C VAL A 86 11.90 9.58 -7.40
N TYR A 87 11.91 10.43 -8.44
CA TYR A 87 11.93 10.07 -9.87
C TYR A 87 10.62 9.49 -10.44
N GLY A 88 9.49 10.17 -10.24
CA GLY A 88 8.25 9.89 -10.99
C GLY A 88 7.20 9.07 -10.22
N GLY A 89 7.17 9.18 -8.89
CA GLY A 89 6.08 8.62 -8.09
C GLY A 89 6.24 7.17 -7.69
N ALA A 90 5.19 6.65 -7.06
CA ALA A 90 5.12 5.25 -6.68
C ALA A 90 4.47 4.43 -7.80
N GLU A 91 5.06 3.29 -8.14
CA GLU A 91 4.52 2.37 -9.14
C GLU A 91 4.02 1.05 -8.51
N SER A 92 4.41 0.74 -7.27
CA SER A 92 3.89 -0.41 -6.52
C SER A 92 3.90 -0.16 -5.01
N LEU A 93 3.16 -0.96 -4.25
CA LEU A 93 3.08 -0.77 -2.80
C LEU A 93 2.95 -2.07 -1.99
N LEU A 94 3.31 -1.98 -0.71
CA LEU A 94 3.02 -2.96 0.33
C LEU A 94 2.18 -2.33 1.43
N SER A 95 1.20 -3.06 1.94
CA SER A 95 0.37 -2.68 3.08
C SER A 95 0.36 -3.81 4.10
N SER A 96 0.74 -3.51 5.34
CA SER A 96 0.91 -4.47 6.42
C SER A 96 0.25 -4.01 7.71
N ASN A 97 -0.40 -4.93 8.42
CA ASN A 97 -0.93 -4.67 9.76
C ASN A 97 0.15 -4.64 10.85
N ALA A 98 1.39 -4.99 10.50
CA ALA A 98 2.52 -5.12 11.40
C ALA A 98 3.66 -4.18 11.01
N TYR A 99 4.64 -4.09 11.89
CA TYR A 99 5.89 -3.40 11.61
C TYR A 99 6.75 -4.22 10.65
N LEU A 100 7.03 -3.68 9.45
CA LEU A 100 8.07 -4.21 8.58
C LEU A 100 9.39 -3.50 8.85
N THR A 101 10.45 -4.25 9.17
CA THR A 101 11.80 -3.69 9.31
C THR A 101 12.34 -3.27 7.94
N LEU A 102 13.34 -2.38 7.92
CA LEU A 102 14.00 -2.00 6.65
C LEU A 102 14.63 -3.21 5.96
N ASP A 103 15.13 -4.20 6.71
CA ASP A 103 15.74 -5.39 6.13
C ASP A 103 14.69 -6.32 5.52
N GLN A 104 13.51 -6.47 6.14
CA GLN A 104 12.38 -7.17 5.53
C GLN A 104 11.92 -6.48 4.24
N ILE A 105 11.83 -5.15 4.25
CA ILE A 105 11.44 -4.37 3.07
C ILE A 105 12.49 -4.53 1.96
N ARG A 106 13.79 -4.49 2.29
CA ARG A 106 14.88 -4.75 1.35
C ARG A 106 14.87 -6.18 0.82
N ALA A 107 14.54 -7.16 1.66
CA ALA A 107 14.42 -8.55 1.22
C ALA A 107 13.30 -8.71 0.19
N ILE A 108 12.10 -8.16 0.46
CA ILE A 108 10.98 -8.13 -0.49
C ILE A 108 11.39 -7.35 -1.75
N ARG A 109 12.07 -6.21 -1.61
CA ARG A 109 12.54 -5.44 -2.75
C ARG A 109 13.51 -6.23 -3.63
N ASN A 110 14.44 -6.95 -3.02
CA ASN A 110 15.45 -7.71 -3.75
C ASN A 110 14.81 -8.93 -4.44
N SER A 111 13.95 -9.68 -3.75
CA SER A 111 13.34 -10.91 -4.27
C SER A 111 12.09 -10.68 -5.14
N GLY A 112 11.33 -9.60 -4.89
CA GLY A 112 9.98 -9.40 -5.41
C GLY A 112 8.92 -10.34 -4.80
N GLN A 113 9.31 -11.15 -3.81
CA GLN A 113 8.47 -12.15 -3.16
C GLN A 113 7.83 -11.57 -1.90
N LEU A 114 6.54 -11.84 -1.73
CA LEU A 114 5.78 -11.44 -0.55
C LEU A 114 5.82 -12.57 0.50
N PRO A 115 5.75 -12.25 1.80
CA PRO A 115 5.54 -13.28 2.82
C PRO A 115 4.20 -14.01 2.61
N ASP A 116 4.11 -15.28 3.02
CA ASP A 116 2.95 -16.16 2.73
C ASP A 116 1.60 -15.61 3.18
N ASN A 117 1.58 -14.79 4.24
CA ASN A 117 0.36 -14.17 4.75
C ASN A 117 -0.04 -12.87 4.01
N TYR A 118 0.63 -12.53 2.91
CA TYR A 118 0.30 -11.38 2.06
C TYR A 118 -0.38 -11.84 0.79
N ARG A 119 -1.43 -11.12 0.41
CA ARG A 119 -2.06 -11.31 -0.89
C ARG A 119 -1.40 -10.44 -1.94
N ARG A 120 -0.96 -11.06 -3.03
CA ARG A 120 -0.49 -10.35 -4.24
C ARG A 120 -1.70 -9.89 -5.06
N ILE A 121 -1.74 -8.61 -5.43
CA ILE A 121 -2.81 -7.96 -6.19
C ILE A 121 -2.23 -7.35 -7.47
#